data_AF-A0A624F7R0-F1
#
_entry.id   AF-A0A624F7R0-F1
#
_cell.length_a   1.000
_cell.length_b   1.000
_cell.length_c   1.000
_cell.angle_alpha   90.00
_cell.angle_beta   90.00
_cell.angle_gamma   90.00
#
_symmetry.space_group_name_H-M   'P 1'
#
loop_
_entity.id
_entity.type
_entity.pdbx_description
1 polymer ?
#
loop_
_entity_poly.entity_id
_entity_poly.type
_entity_poly.pdbx_seq_one_letter_code
_entity_poly.pdbx_strand_id
1 'polypeptide(L)' 'TLSSAIASNLAKGKDLFYAVSEAKEYVRNAIYYSLNLGKGCGPTNHFFKFLDEK' A
#
# COMPACT_ATOMS: atom_id res chain seq x y z
N THR A 1 4.46 5.85 -2.21
CA THR A 1 3.85 4.62 -1.68
C THR A 1 4.54 3.35 -2.15
N LEU A 2 4.60 3.06 -3.46
CA LEU A 2 5.21 1.81 -3.94
C LEU A 2 6.70 1.70 -3.59
N SER A 3 7.49 2.73 -3.89
CA SER A 3 8.92 2.78 -3.55
C SER A 3 9.18 2.59 -2.05
N SER A 4 8.40 3.27 -1.20
CA SER A 4 8.46 3.13 0.26
C SER A 4 8.15 1.70 0.71
N ALA A 5 7.12 1.06 0.15
CA ALA A 5 6.75 -0.31 0.48
C ALA A 5 7.83 -1.33 0.03
N ILE A 6 8.49 -1.11 -1.12
CA ILE A 6 9.64 -1.92 -1.55
C ILE A 6 10.79 -1.76 -0.56
N ALA A 7 11.17 -0.51 -0.25
CA ALA A 7 12.25 -0.21 0.69
C ALA A 7 12.00 -0.83 2.08
N SER A 8 10.78 -0.75 2.60
CA SER A 8 10.42 -1.36 3.89
C SER A 8 10.50 -2.89 3.84
N ASN A 9 10.06 -3.54 2.75
CA ASN A 9 10.18 -4.99 2.63
C ASN A 9 11.64 -5.45 2.52
N LEU A 10 12.49 -4.72 1.79
CA LEU A 10 13.93 -4.96 1.74
C LEU A 10 14.58 -4.78 3.13
N ALA A 11 14.21 -3.72 3.86
CA ALA A 11 14.69 -3.49 5.22
C ALA A 11 14.28 -4.60 6.22
N LYS A 12 13.19 -5.33 5.91
CA LYS A 12 12.76 -6.52 6.66
C LYS A 12 13.49 -7.81 6.24
N GLY A 13 14.49 -7.71 5.36
CA GLY A 13 15.29 -8.85 4.91
C GLY A 13 14.64 -9.72 3.82
N LYS A 14 13.55 -9.26 3.19
CA LYS A 14 12.99 -9.96 2.03
C LYS A 14 13.91 -9.77 0.83
N ASP A 15 14.03 -10.78 -0.02
CA ASP A 15 14.72 -10.62 -1.30
C ASP A 15 13.94 -9.68 -2.24
N LEU A 16 14.59 -9.26 -3.32
CA LEU A 16 14.07 -8.26 -4.23
C LEU A 16 12.74 -8.65 -4.86
N PHE A 17 12.58 -9.90 -5.29
CA PHE A 17 11.37 -10.34 -5.99
C PHE A 17 10.17 -10.34 -5.04
N TYR A 18 10.36 -10.88 -3.83
CA TYR A 18 9.31 -10.86 -2.80
C TYR A 18 9.02 -9.44 -2.32
N ALA A 19 10.04 -8.59 -2.15
CA ALA A 19 9.85 -7.21 -1.73
C ALA A 19 9.00 -6.40 -2.73
N VAL A 20 9.24 -6.57 -4.02
CA VAL A 20 8.46 -5.94 -5.10
C VAL A 20 7.05 -6.49 -5.16
N SER A 21 6.89 -7.82 -5.10
CA SER A 21 5.57 -8.48 -5.14
C SER A 21 4.67 -8.01 -4.00
N GLU A 22 5.19 -8.02 -2.77
CA GLU A 22 4.47 -7.59 -1.58
C GLU A 22 4.14 -6.09 -1.60
N ALA A 23 5.06 -5.26 -2.11
CA ALA A 23 4.82 -3.83 -2.24
C ALA A 23 3.73 -3.52 -3.27
N LYS A 24 3.71 -4.24 -4.39
CA LYS A 24 2.66 -4.11 -5.42
C LYS A 24 1.28 -4.44 -4.84
N GLU A 25 1.19 -5.53 -4.09
CA GLU A 25 -0.06 -5.94 -3.44
C GLU A 25 -0.51 -4.92 -2.36
N TYR A 26 0.43 -4.40 -1.58
CA TYR A 26 0.14 -3.32 -0.63
C TYR A 26 -0.43 -2.08 -1.32
N VAL A 27 0.21 -1.60 -2.40
CA VAL A 27 -0.25 -0.41 -3.13
C VAL A 27 -1.59 -0.63 -3.81
N ARG A 28 -1.82 -1.82 -4.40
CA ARG A 28 -3.10 -2.18 -5.00
C ARG A 28 -4.24 -2.01 -4.00
N ASN A 29 -4.10 -2.58 -2.80
CA ASN A 29 -5.12 -2.46 -1.76
C ASN A 29 -5.26 -1.03 -1.22
N ALA A 30 -4.15 -0.30 -1.05
CA ALA A 30 -4.20 1.08 -0.62
C ALA A 30 -4.94 1.99 -1.63
N ILE A 31 -4.87 1.68 -2.93
CA ILE A 31 -5.66 2.35 -3.97
C ILE A 31 -7.12 1.89 -3.92
N TYR A 32 -7.36 0.58 -3.83
CA TYR A 32 -8.71 0.01 -3.81
C TYR A 32 -9.56 0.57 -2.66
N TYR A 33 -8.96 0.70 -1.48
CA TYR A 33 -9.59 1.27 -0.28
C TYR A 33 -9.30 2.76 -0.09
N SER A 34 -8.99 3.49 -1.18
CA SER A 34 -8.70 4.93 -1.14
C SER A 34 -9.85 5.74 -0.53
N LEU A 35 -9.50 6.90 0.05
CA LEU A 35 -10.46 7.76 0.72
C LEU A 35 -10.96 8.84 -0.24
N ASN A 36 -12.27 9.06 -0.26
CA ASN A 36 -12.85 10.15 -1.04
C ASN A 36 -12.75 11.48 -0.27
N LEU A 37 -11.56 12.08 -0.29
CA LEU A 37 -11.26 13.35 0.38
C LEU A 37 -11.05 14.47 -0.64
N GLY A 38 -11.73 15.60 -0.41
CA GLY A 38 -11.63 16.78 -1.27
C GLY A 38 -12.46 16.69 -2.55
N LYS A 39 -12.05 17.43 -3.58
CA LYS A 39 -12.76 17.52 -4.89
C LYS A 39 -11.99 16.90 -6.06
N GLY A 40 -10.84 16.28 -5.79
CA GLY A 40 -9.96 15.68 -6.81
C GLY A 40 -9.80 14.17 -6.64
N CYS A 41 -8.72 13.60 -7.18
CA CYS A 41 -8.39 12.20 -6.96
C CYS A 41 -7.92 12.00 -5.51
N GLY A 42 -8.72 11.28 -4.72
CA GLY A 42 -8.43 11.00 -3.32
C GLY A 42 -7.11 10.24 -3.09
N PRO A 43 -6.49 10.37 -1.92
CA PRO A 43 -5.22 9.71 -1.62
C PRO A 43 -5.40 8.19 -1.43
N THR A 44 -4.30 7.45 -1.57
CA THR A 44 -4.25 6.04 -1.16
C THR A 44 -4.46 5.90 0.35
N ASN A 45 -5.17 4.86 0.78
CA ASN A 45 -5.35 4.57 2.20
C ASN A 45 -4.28 3.62 2.71
N HIS A 46 -3.29 4.15 3.46
CA HIS A 46 -2.21 3.34 4.02
C HIS A 46 -2.66 2.37 5.12
N PHE A 47 -3.78 2.64 5.77
CA PHE A 47 -4.34 1.90 6.89
C PHE A 47 -5.49 0.98 6.46
N PHE A 48 -5.59 0.65 5.16
CA PHE A 48 -6.65 -0.19 4.62
C PHE A 48 -6.84 -1.52 5.37
N LYS A 49 -5.77 -2.07 5.98
CA LYS A 49 -5.81 -3.31 6.78
C LYS A 49 -6.57 -3.18 8.10
N PHE A 50 -6.85 -1.97 8.55
CA PHE A 50 -7.55 -1.67 9.80
C PHE A 50 -8.94 -1.09 9.57
N LEU A 51 -9.42 -1.10 8.31
CA LEU A 51 -10.83 -0.84 8.05
C LEU A 51 -11.59 -2.06 8.57
N ASP A 52 -12.51 -1.85 9.51
CA ASP A 52 -13.44 -2.89 9.92
C ASP A 52 -14.24 -3.34 8.68
N GLU A 53 -14.27 -4.65 8.43
CA GLU A 53 -15.25 -5.23 7.50
C GLU A 53 -16.65 -4.94 8.08
N LYS A 54 -17.34 -3.95 7.52
CA LYS A 54 -18.77 -3.73 7.75
C LYS A 54 -19.58 -4.54 6.76
#